data_AF-A0A0B1SJ58-F1
#
_entry.id   AF-A0A0B1SJ58-F1
#
_cell.length_a   1.000
_cell.length_b   1.000
_cell.length_c   1.000
_cell.angle_alpha   90.00
_cell.angle_beta   90.00
_cell.angle_gamma   90.00
#
_symmetry.space_group_name_H-M   'P 1'
#
loop_
_entity.id
_entity.type
_entity.pdbx_description
1 polymer ?
#
loop_
_entity_poly.entity_id
_entity_poly.type
_entity_poly.pdbx_seq_one_letter_code
_entity_poly.pdbx_strand_id
1 'polypeptide(L)'
;MLRSVLLFLLATFVQSMVDHEESEIILTAHGYSMDDVENRVVIPIQDGRIPPLPCVMANAGTHQHGETFTKNNFHYQCKNGTAEVVACIADDQSVIQLGRTFVRNGMKHKCNVVGDSVTYEQEAMCFDNGIHYSIGDTFRNGSFRLTCGQNGIIIEGCYLQNSGEYLMAGESRIVGRQRHECEVLGDGRVRYQVKVIGCMREGQHYNIAQVFTDKHVRYQCMNDGSLDVLGE
;
A
#
# COMPACT_ATOMS: atom_id res chain seq x y z
N MET A 1 106.71 8.10 -38.49
CA MET A 1 105.88 9.24 -38.92
C MET A 1 104.51 8.74 -39.35
N LEU A 2 103.51 9.59 -39.18
CA LEU A 2 102.10 9.49 -39.56
C LEU A 2 101.09 8.88 -38.55
N ARG A 3 100.27 9.83 -38.05
CA ARG A 3 99.05 9.77 -37.26
C ARG A 3 97.98 8.84 -37.85
N SER A 4 97.13 8.28 -36.99
CA SER A 4 95.68 8.32 -37.23
C SER A 4 94.93 8.34 -35.90
N VAL A 5 94.21 9.44 -35.66
CA VAL A 5 93.31 9.64 -34.53
C VAL A 5 91.94 9.12 -34.98
N LEU A 6 91.43 8.06 -34.34
CA LEU A 6 90.06 7.60 -34.53
C LEU A 6 89.21 8.11 -33.36
N LEU A 7 88.33 9.08 -33.65
CA LEU A 7 87.29 9.52 -32.72
C LEU A 7 86.29 8.37 -32.51
N PHE A 8 86.12 7.92 -31.27
CA PHE A 8 84.98 7.10 -30.87
C PHE A 8 83.74 8.00 -30.72
N LEU A 9 82.81 7.90 -31.66
CA LEU A 9 81.45 8.39 -31.52
C LEU A 9 80.68 7.42 -30.61
N LEU A 10 80.42 7.84 -29.37
CA LEU A 10 79.45 7.20 -28.49
C LEU A 10 78.05 7.45 -29.05
N ALA A 11 77.46 6.46 -29.72
CA ALA A 11 76.04 6.43 -30.02
C ALA A 11 75.29 6.04 -28.73
N THR A 12 74.77 7.03 -28.01
CA THR A 12 73.81 6.79 -26.93
C THR A 12 72.48 6.37 -27.54
N PHE A 13 72.21 5.07 -27.55
CA PHE A 13 70.86 4.53 -27.73
C PHE A 13 70.01 4.99 -26.55
N VAL A 14 69.20 6.03 -26.77
CA VAL A 14 68.09 6.37 -25.87
C VAL A 14 66.98 5.39 -26.19
N GLN A 15 66.92 4.27 -25.48
CA GLN A 15 65.68 3.50 -25.39
C GLN A 15 64.69 4.36 -24.62
N SER A 16 63.71 4.90 -25.34
CA SER A 16 62.47 5.40 -24.74
C SER A 16 61.84 4.23 -23.99
N MET A 17 61.99 4.23 -22.66
CA MET A 17 61.13 3.45 -21.79
C MET A 17 59.76 4.12 -21.86
N VAL A 18 58.86 3.51 -22.62
CA VAL A 18 57.43 3.83 -22.54
C VAL A 18 56.99 3.32 -21.17
N ASP A 19 56.94 4.25 -20.22
CA ASP A 19 56.35 4.02 -18.91
C ASP A 19 54.84 3.84 -19.13
N HIS A 20 54.39 2.59 -19.16
CA HIS A 20 52.97 2.28 -19.15
C HIS A 20 52.49 2.54 -17.73
N GLU A 21 52.04 3.77 -17.44
CA GLU A 21 51.17 4.01 -16.29
C GLU A 21 49.92 3.13 -16.50
N GLU A 22 49.88 1.97 -15.85
CA GLU A 22 48.69 1.14 -15.74
C GLU A 22 47.61 2.00 -15.08
N SER A 23 46.73 2.55 -15.91
CA SER A 23 45.64 3.39 -15.43
C SER A 23 44.63 2.50 -14.73
N GLU A 24 44.15 2.87 -13.54
CA GLU A 24 43.18 2.09 -12.78
C GLU A 24 41.91 2.91 -12.51
N ILE A 25 40.78 2.20 -12.38
CA ILE A 25 39.51 2.78 -11.93
C ILE A 25 39.19 2.20 -10.56
N ILE A 26 38.95 3.07 -9.59
CA ILE A 26 38.47 2.67 -8.27
C ILE A 26 36.98 2.96 -8.21
N LEU A 27 36.17 1.91 -8.08
CA LEU A 27 34.73 2.02 -7.84
C LEU A 27 34.45 1.81 -6.36
N THR A 28 33.66 2.67 -5.76
CA THR A 28 33.22 2.56 -4.36
C THR A 28 31.71 2.50 -4.27
N ALA A 29 31.21 1.81 -3.24
CA ALA A 29 29.80 1.86 -2.91
C ALA A 29 29.37 3.30 -2.60
N HIS A 30 28.15 3.67 -3.02
CA HIS A 30 27.60 4.99 -2.73
C HIS A 30 27.59 5.27 -1.21
N GLY A 31 28.13 6.42 -0.81
CA GLY A 31 28.25 6.84 0.60
C GLY A 31 29.53 6.38 1.30
N TYR A 32 30.43 5.67 0.61
CA TYR A 32 31.69 5.18 1.16
C TYR A 32 32.91 5.86 0.54
N SER A 33 33.98 5.96 1.33
CA SER A 33 35.27 6.51 0.89
C SER A 33 36.03 5.52 0.01
N MET A 34 36.93 6.03 -0.84
CA MET A 34 37.91 5.22 -1.56
C MET A 34 38.86 4.46 -0.64
N ASP A 35 39.02 4.89 0.61
CA ASP A 35 39.84 4.19 1.60
C ASP A 35 39.13 3.00 2.24
N ASP A 36 37.82 2.85 2.03
CA ASP A 36 37.08 1.68 2.48
C ASP A 36 37.37 0.50 1.55
N VAL A 37 38.35 -0.31 1.96
CA VAL A 37 38.83 -1.46 1.20
C VAL A 37 37.76 -2.56 1.07
N GLU A 38 36.78 -2.61 1.98
CA GLU A 38 35.70 -3.61 1.94
C GLU A 38 34.60 -3.25 0.93
N ASN A 39 34.39 -1.95 0.70
CA ASN A 39 33.34 -1.43 -0.16
C ASN A 39 33.88 -0.81 -1.47
N ARG A 40 35.09 -1.19 -1.88
CA ARG A 40 35.72 -0.75 -3.13
C ARG A 40 36.17 -1.91 -4.02
N VAL A 41 36.24 -1.64 -5.31
CA VAL A 41 36.85 -2.51 -6.32
C VAL A 41 37.83 -1.69 -7.16
N VAL A 42 39.02 -2.23 -7.37
CA VAL A 42 40.03 -1.67 -8.26
C VAL A 42 39.97 -2.42 -9.59
N ILE A 43 39.85 -1.68 -10.68
CA ILE A 43 39.68 -2.21 -12.03
C ILE A 43 40.87 -1.74 -12.87
N PRO A 44 41.75 -2.66 -13.30
CA PRO A 44 42.86 -2.30 -14.17
C PRO A 44 42.35 -1.94 -15.58
N ILE A 45 42.90 -0.89 -16.18
CA ILE A 45 42.68 -0.55 -17.59
C ILE A 45 43.75 -1.27 -18.41
N GLN A 46 43.31 -2.20 -19.27
CA GLN A 46 44.20 -2.93 -20.17
C GLN A 46 44.12 -2.32 -21.57
N ASP A 47 45.26 -2.00 -22.17
CA ASP A 47 45.38 -1.47 -23.54
C ASP A 47 44.50 -0.24 -23.82
N GLY A 48 44.28 0.62 -22.82
CA GLY A 48 43.42 1.79 -22.91
C GLY A 48 41.92 1.49 -23.03
N ARG A 49 41.50 0.23 -22.81
CA ARG A 49 40.10 -0.19 -22.82
C ARG A 49 39.58 -0.34 -21.41
N ILE A 50 38.48 0.34 -21.12
CA ILE A 50 37.75 0.19 -19.86
C ILE A 50 36.86 -1.05 -19.98
N PRO A 51 37.01 -2.07 -19.12
CA PRO A 51 36.10 -3.22 -19.12
C PRO A 51 34.71 -2.82 -18.61
N PRO A 52 33.66 -3.62 -18.87
CA PRO A 52 32.34 -3.39 -18.28
C PRO A 52 32.43 -3.29 -16.77
N LEU A 53 31.94 -2.18 -16.22
CA LEU A 53 32.08 -1.88 -14.82
C LEU A 53 31.10 -2.73 -13.99
N PRO A 54 31.57 -3.39 -12.91
CA PRO A 54 30.71 -4.05 -11.95
C PRO A 54 30.00 -3.02 -11.06
N CYS A 55 28.93 -3.45 -10.42
CA CYS A 55 28.19 -2.64 -9.46
C CYS A 55 28.66 -2.99 -8.05
N VAL A 56 29.11 -1.99 -7.30
CA VAL A 56 29.56 -2.14 -5.92
C VAL A 56 28.48 -1.59 -4.99
N MET A 57 27.89 -2.47 -4.19
CA MET A 57 26.76 -2.15 -3.31
C MET A 57 27.13 -2.44 -1.87
N ALA A 58 27.05 -1.41 -1.02
CA ALA A 58 27.29 -1.54 0.41
C ALA A 58 26.45 -2.69 1.00
N ASN A 59 27.07 -3.60 1.73
CA ASN A 59 26.42 -4.77 2.36
C ASN A 59 25.72 -5.75 1.40
N ALA A 60 25.89 -5.61 0.08
CA ALA A 60 25.42 -6.58 -0.91
C ALA A 60 26.55 -7.13 -1.81
N GLY A 61 27.73 -6.50 -1.77
CA GLY A 61 28.92 -6.97 -2.45
C GLY A 61 29.09 -6.38 -3.84
N THR A 62 29.84 -7.09 -4.67
CA THR A 62 30.16 -6.68 -6.06
C THR A 62 29.45 -7.61 -7.03
N HIS A 63 28.75 -7.03 -8.00
CA HIS A 63 28.00 -7.74 -9.02
C HIS A 63 28.51 -7.39 -10.42
N GLN A 64 28.71 -8.40 -11.25
CA GLN A 64 29.26 -8.20 -12.60
C GLN A 64 28.25 -7.50 -13.51
N HIS A 65 28.73 -6.84 -14.56
CA HIS A 65 27.84 -6.30 -15.59
C HIS A 65 26.91 -7.38 -16.15
N GLY A 66 25.61 -7.11 -16.17
CA GLY A 66 24.56 -8.03 -16.60
C GLY A 66 24.00 -8.93 -15.49
N GLU A 67 24.68 -9.02 -14.35
CA GLU A 67 24.21 -9.80 -13.20
C GLU A 67 22.98 -9.15 -12.55
N THR A 68 22.10 -10.00 -12.01
CA THR A 68 20.93 -9.58 -11.22
C THR A 68 21.05 -10.04 -9.78
N PHE A 69 20.62 -9.20 -8.84
CA PHE A 69 20.72 -9.49 -7.41
C PHE A 69 19.58 -8.82 -6.63
N THR A 70 19.29 -9.32 -5.43
CA THR A 70 18.25 -8.77 -4.55
C THR A 70 18.89 -8.15 -3.31
N LYS A 71 18.44 -6.95 -2.96
CA LYS A 71 18.79 -6.30 -1.70
C LYS A 71 17.54 -5.67 -1.12
N ASN A 72 17.19 -6.05 0.12
CA ASN A 72 15.92 -5.69 0.77
C ASN A 72 14.73 -6.05 -0.15
N ASN A 73 13.78 -5.13 -0.34
CA ASN A 73 12.60 -5.31 -1.18
C ASN A 73 12.83 -4.95 -2.66
N PHE A 74 14.07 -4.91 -3.14
CA PHE A 74 14.38 -4.50 -4.50
C PHE A 74 15.25 -5.53 -5.22
N HIS A 75 14.87 -5.82 -6.45
CA HIS A 75 15.65 -6.62 -7.37
C HIS A 75 16.35 -5.69 -8.37
N TYR A 76 17.66 -5.87 -8.51
CA TYR A 76 18.53 -5.01 -9.29
C TYR A 76 19.10 -5.76 -10.50
N GLN A 77 19.39 -5.01 -11.54
CA GLN A 77 20.27 -5.43 -12.64
C GLN A 77 21.48 -4.51 -12.68
N CYS A 78 22.68 -5.09 -12.72
CA CYS A 78 23.90 -4.31 -12.88
C CYS A 78 24.11 -3.91 -14.34
N LYS A 79 24.09 -2.61 -14.63
CA LYS A 79 24.37 -2.04 -15.94
C LYS A 79 25.58 -1.13 -15.87
N ASN A 80 26.75 -1.72 -16.08
CA ASN A 80 28.01 -1.02 -16.31
C ASN A 80 28.31 0.02 -15.22
N GLY A 81 28.39 -0.44 -13.97
CA GLY A 81 28.63 0.39 -12.79
C GLY A 81 27.37 0.91 -12.11
N THR A 82 26.22 0.89 -12.78
CA THR A 82 24.94 1.36 -12.24
C THR A 82 24.03 0.19 -11.90
N ALA A 83 23.65 0.07 -10.62
CA ALA A 83 22.64 -0.90 -10.18
C ALA A 83 21.24 -0.30 -10.39
N GLU A 84 20.50 -0.79 -11.39
CA GLU A 84 19.15 -0.33 -11.68
C GLU A 84 18.11 -1.26 -11.03
N VAL A 85 17.12 -0.69 -10.35
CA VAL A 85 15.99 -1.48 -9.83
C VAL A 85 15.12 -1.94 -11.00
N VAL A 86 14.90 -3.24 -11.13
CA VAL A 86 14.09 -3.86 -12.19
C VAL A 86 12.77 -4.44 -11.68
N ALA A 87 12.65 -4.67 -10.36
CA ALA A 87 11.42 -5.10 -9.71
C ALA A 87 11.47 -4.84 -8.20
N CYS A 88 10.32 -4.83 -7.54
CA CYS A 88 10.24 -4.95 -6.09
C CYS A 88 9.99 -6.41 -5.67
N ILE A 89 10.42 -6.78 -4.47
CA ILE A 89 10.25 -8.10 -3.87
C ILE A 89 9.43 -7.95 -2.59
N ALA A 90 8.27 -8.61 -2.55
CA ALA A 90 7.44 -8.67 -1.35
C ALA A 90 8.03 -9.62 -0.29
N ASP A 91 7.55 -9.54 0.95
CA ASP A 91 8.07 -10.35 2.06
C ASP A 91 7.85 -11.86 1.85
N ASP A 92 6.84 -12.23 1.07
CA ASP A 92 6.56 -13.60 0.64
C ASP A 92 7.35 -14.05 -0.61
N GLN A 93 8.38 -13.27 -0.99
CA GLN A 93 9.24 -13.44 -2.17
C GLN A 93 8.53 -13.24 -3.52
N SER A 94 7.30 -12.72 -3.54
CA SER A 94 6.63 -12.38 -4.80
C SER A 94 7.34 -11.24 -5.53
N VAL A 95 7.56 -11.42 -6.83
CA VAL A 95 8.16 -10.40 -7.70
C VAL A 95 7.08 -9.44 -8.21
N ILE A 96 7.30 -8.15 -8.01
CA ILE A 96 6.42 -7.07 -8.43
C ILE A 96 7.14 -6.25 -9.50
N GLN A 97 6.64 -6.33 -10.74
CA GLN A 97 7.17 -5.51 -11.82
C GLN A 97 6.98 -4.02 -11.52
N LEU A 98 7.89 -3.18 -12.03
CA LEU A 98 7.82 -1.74 -11.85
C LEU A 98 6.46 -1.18 -12.31
N GLY A 99 5.91 -0.26 -11.52
CA GLY A 99 4.61 0.37 -11.75
C GLY A 99 3.42 -0.56 -11.52
N ARG A 100 3.63 -1.81 -11.07
CA ARG A 100 2.54 -2.76 -10.81
C ARG A 100 2.09 -2.73 -9.36
N THR A 101 0.84 -3.15 -9.18
CA THR A 101 0.19 -3.35 -7.90
C THR A 101 -0.50 -4.71 -7.95
N PHE A 102 -0.48 -5.44 -6.84
CA PHE A 102 -1.30 -6.63 -6.67
C PHE A 102 -1.81 -6.70 -5.23
N VAL A 103 -2.86 -7.49 -5.01
CA VAL A 103 -3.41 -7.73 -3.68
C VAL A 103 -3.28 -9.21 -3.37
N ARG A 104 -2.74 -9.54 -2.19
CA ARG A 104 -2.60 -10.90 -1.70
C ARG A 104 -2.75 -10.91 -0.19
N ASN A 105 -3.48 -11.89 0.34
CA ASN A 105 -3.70 -12.04 1.79
C ASN A 105 -4.20 -10.77 2.49
N GLY A 106 -5.06 -9.99 1.82
CA GLY A 106 -5.58 -8.72 2.36
C GLY A 106 -4.57 -7.57 2.38
N MET A 107 -3.40 -7.73 1.76
CA MET A 107 -2.39 -6.70 1.62
C MET A 107 -2.25 -6.29 0.17
N LYS A 108 -2.29 -4.99 -0.09
CA LYS A 108 -1.97 -4.40 -1.38
C LYS A 108 -0.49 -4.06 -1.40
N HIS A 109 0.20 -4.61 -2.39
CA HIS A 109 1.63 -4.42 -2.61
C HIS A 109 1.84 -3.59 -3.87
N LYS A 110 2.65 -2.54 -3.77
CA LYS A 110 2.85 -1.58 -4.85
C LYS A 110 4.33 -1.29 -5.07
N CYS A 111 4.78 -1.37 -6.32
CA CYS A 111 6.12 -1.02 -6.74
C CYS A 111 6.06 0.25 -7.59
N ASN A 112 6.27 1.42 -6.98
CA ASN A 112 6.12 2.72 -7.64
C ASN A 112 7.44 3.21 -8.22
N VAL A 113 7.37 3.88 -9.36
CA VAL A 113 8.47 4.67 -9.92
C VAL A 113 8.12 6.14 -9.74
N VAL A 114 8.96 6.88 -9.01
CA VAL A 114 8.80 8.31 -8.73
C VAL A 114 10.08 9.02 -9.17
N GLY A 115 10.05 9.62 -10.36
CA GLY A 115 11.26 10.14 -11.00
C GLY A 115 12.26 9.00 -11.25
N ASP A 116 13.48 9.17 -10.76
CA ASP A 116 14.56 8.18 -10.85
C ASP A 116 14.59 7.19 -9.67
N SER A 117 13.62 7.29 -8.74
CA SER A 117 13.55 6.43 -7.55
C SER A 117 12.44 5.39 -7.67
N VAL A 118 12.65 4.23 -7.07
CA VAL A 118 11.63 3.17 -6.93
C VAL A 118 11.28 3.01 -5.46
N THR A 119 9.98 2.98 -5.14
CA THR A 119 9.48 2.73 -3.78
C THR A 119 8.66 1.46 -3.73
N TYR A 120 8.77 0.73 -2.62
CA TYR A 120 7.92 -0.39 -2.29
C TYR A 120 6.98 0.01 -1.16
N GLU A 121 5.68 -0.11 -1.39
CA GLU A 121 4.63 0.25 -0.44
C GLU A 121 3.72 -0.96 -0.18
N GLN A 122 3.31 -1.10 1.08
CA GLN A 122 2.33 -2.08 1.53
C GLN A 122 1.19 -1.37 2.25
N GLU A 123 -0.04 -1.71 1.87
CA GLU A 123 -1.25 -1.16 2.48
C GLU A 123 -2.19 -2.30 2.85
N ALA A 124 -2.68 -2.33 4.09
CA ALA A 124 -3.72 -3.27 4.48
C ALA A 124 -5.05 -2.91 3.80
N MET A 125 -5.81 -3.93 3.44
CA MET A 125 -7.07 -3.83 2.69
C MET A 125 -8.10 -4.77 3.31
N CYS A 126 -9.37 -4.42 3.16
CA CYS A 126 -10.47 -5.33 3.47
C CYS A 126 -10.96 -6.03 2.21
N PHE A 127 -11.55 -7.21 2.37
CA PHE A 127 -12.17 -7.95 1.29
C PHE A 127 -13.60 -8.33 1.65
N ASP A 128 -14.56 -7.91 0.84
CA ASP A 128 -15.98 -8.27 0.98
C ASP A 128 -16.58 -8.47 -0.40
N ASN A 129 -17.33 -9.57 -0.59
CA ASN A 129 -18.05 -9.89 -1.82
C ASN A 129 -17.25 -9.76 -3.13
N GLY A 130 -15.97 -10.16 -3.12
CA GLY A 130 -15.12 -10.10 -4.32
C GLY A 130 -14.45 -8.75 -4.56
N ILE A 131 -14.67 -7.76 -3.69
CA ILE A 131 -14.15 -6.40 -3.83
C ILE A 131 -13.12 -6.14 -2.73
N HIS A 132 -12.01 -5.50 -3.11
CA HIS A 132 -11.00 -5.00 -2.17
C HIS A 132 -11.26 -3.54 -1.84
N TYR A 133 -11.29 -3.22 -0.55
CA TYR A 133 -11.50 -1.89 -0.01
C TYR A 133 -10.23 -1.39 0.66
N SER A 134 -9.86 -0.14 0.39
CA SER A 134 -8.77 0.54 1.08
C SER A 134 -9.21 0.94 2.49
N ILE A 135 -8.24 1.08 3.41
CA ILE A 135 -8.53 1.58 4.75
C ILE A 135 -9.20 2.96 4.65
N GLY A 136 -10.30 3.12 5.39
CA GLY A 136 -11.14 4.31 5.39
C GLY A 136 -12.30 4.24 4.39
N ASP A 137 -12.30 3.31 3.44
CA ASP A 137 -13.43 3.13 2.53
C ASP A 137 -14.66 2.71 3.31
N THR A 138 -15.79 3.30 2.94
CA THR A 138 -17.11 2.94 3.48
C THR A 138 -17.97 2.34 2.37
N PHE A 139 -18.68 1.27 2.70
CA PHE A 139 -19.46 0.51 1.73
C PHE A 139 -20.71 -0.09 2.37
N ARG A 140 -21.68 -0.45 1.53
CA ARG A 140 -22.95 -1.00 1.97
C ARG A 140 -22.99 -2.50 1.73
N ASN A 141 -23.35 -3.27 2.76
CA ASN A 141 -23.69 -4.68 2.64
C ASN A 141 -25.04 -4.92 3.34
N GLY A 142 -26.08 -5.16 2.53
CA GLY A 142 -27.46 -5.26 3.01
C GLY A 142 -27.95 -3.99 3.70
N SER A 143 -28.35 -4.14 4.96
CA SER A 143 -28.79 -3.03 5.83
C SER A 143 -27.66 -2.34 6.57
N PHE A 144 -26.40 -2.79 6.42
CA PHE A 144 -25.28 -2.27 7.19
C PHE A 144 -24.41 -1.31 6.37
N ARG A 145 -23.95 -0.25 7.04
CA ARG A 145 -22.87 0.62 6.60
C ARG A 145 -21.59 0.11 7.25
N LEU A 146 -20.67 -0.36 6.42
CA LEU A 146 -19.41 -0.96 6.80
C LEU A 146 -18.27 -0.01 6.48
N THR A 147 -17.22 -0.08 7.27
CA THR A 147 -15.99 0.69 7.06
C THR A 147 -14.79 -0.23 7.15
N CYS A 148 -13.88 -0.12 6.19
CA CYS A 148 -12.63 -0.86 6.23
C CYS A 148 -11.65 -0.16 7.20
N GLY A 149 -11.35 -0.80 8.32
CA GLY A 149 -10.35 -0.35 9.28
C GLY A 149 -9.02 -1.09 9.15
N GLN A 150 -8.02 -0.64 9.91
CA GLN A 150 -6.71 -1.31 9.97
C GLN A 150 -6.80 -2.77 10.46
N ASN A 151 -7.81 -3.07 11.29
CA ASN A 151 -8.03 -4.39 11.90
C ASN A 151 -9.14 -5.17 11.19
N GLY A 152 -9.54 -4.78 9.98
CA GLY A 152 -10.62 -5.40 9.20
C GLY A 152 -11.89 -4.57 9.15
N ILE A 153 -12.99 -5.21 8.75
CA ILE A 153 -14.27 -4.55 8.48
C ILE A 153 -15.02 -4.34 9.80
N ILE A 154 -15.47 -3.11 10.03
CA ILE A 154 -16.34 -2.75 11.16
C ILE A 154 -17.71 -2.31 10.67
N ILE A 155 -18.76 -2.60 11.45
CA ILE A 155 -20.10 -2.07 11.20
C ILE A 155 -20.17 -0.68 11.83
N GLU A 156 -20.18 0.35 10.99
CA GLU A 156 -20.29 1.75 11.43
C GLU A 156 -21.74 2.13 11.73
N GLY A 157 -22.70 1.52 11.01
CA GLY A 157 -24.10 1.87 11.15
C GLY A 157 -25.07 1.01 10.35
N CYS A 158 -26.32 1.46 10.31
CA CYS A 158 -27.43 0.78 9.63
C CYS A 158 -28.16 1.74 8.68
N TYR A 159 -28.32 1.36 7.42
CA TYR A 159 -29.16 2.07 6.47
C TYR A 159 -30.65 1.88 6.80
N LEU A 160 -31.42 2.96 6.71
CA LEU A 160 -32.86 2.91 6.86
C LEU A 160 -33.48 2.14 5.66
N GLN A 161 -34.53 1.37 5.90
CA GLN A 161 -35.22 0.65 4.82
C GLN A 161 -35.70 1.63 3.74
N ASN A 162 -35.38 1.32 2.48
CA ASN A 162 -35.76 2.10 1.30
C ASN A 162 -35.27 3.56 1.33
N SER A 163 -34.22 3.87 2.09
CA SER A 163 -33.61 5.20 2.15
C SER A 163 -32.09 5.14 1.98
N GLY A 164 -31.50 6.25 1.57
CA GLY A 164 -30.04 6.48 1.60
C GLY A 164 -29.55 6.97 2.97
N GLU A 165 -30.46 7.35 3.86
CA GLU A 165 -30.13 7.73 5.23
C GLU A 165 -29.66 6.54 6.06
N TYR A 166 -28.85 6.81 7.07
CA TYR A 166 -28.35 5.80 8.00
C TYR A 166 -28.39 6.29 9.46
N LEU A 167 -28.30 5.32 10.36
CA LEU A 167 -28.09 5.45 11.79
C LEU A 167 -26.67 5.01 12.11
N MET A 168 -25.98 5.72 13.00
CA MET A 168 -24.74 5.19 13.58
C MET A 168 -25.05 3.99 14.47
N ALA A 169 -24.07 3.10 14.67
CA ALA A 169 -24.21 2.01 15.63
C ALA A 169 -24.56 2.55 17.03
N GLY A 170 -25.64 2.04 17.63
CA GLY A 170 -26.22 2.50 18.89
C GLY A 170 -27.34 3.52 18.75
N GLU A 171 -27.58 4.08 17.57
CA GLU A 171 -28.63 5.07 17.35
C GLU A 171 -30.01 4.46 17.12
N SER A 172 -31.03 5.28 17.41
CA SER A 172 -32.41 5.02 17.02
C SER A 172 -33.05 6.29 16.46
N ARG A 173 -34.01 6.14 15.55
CA ARG A 173 -34.76 7.24 14.96
C ARG A 173 -36.19 6.82 14.70
N ILE A 174 -37.12 7.72 14.98
CA ILE A 174 -38.53 7.55 14.63
C ILE A 174 -38.75 8.17 13.24
N VAL A 175 -39.22 7.36 12.29
CA VAL A 175 -39.62 7.81 10.96
C VAL A 175 -41.06 7.38 10.73
N GLY A 176 -41.96 8.35 10.67
CA GLY A 176 -43.40 8.09 10.63
C GLY A 176 -43.86 7.30 11.85
N ARG A 177 -44.27 6.05 11.61
CA ARG A 177 -44.84 5.15 12.62
C ARG A 177 -43.88 4.04 13.05
N GLN A 178 -42.63 4.13 12.64
CA GLN A 178 -41.64 3.10 12.85
C GLN A 178 -40.47 3.69 13.64
N ARG A 179 -40.05 2.96 14.67
CA ARG A 179 -38.77 3.15 15.33
C ARG A 179 -37.75 2.27 14.64
N HIS A 180 -36.78 2.89 14.01
CA HIS A 180 -35.60 2.23 13.49
C HIS A 180 -34.52 2.24 14.56
N GLU A 181 -33.90 1.10 14.82
CA GLU A 181 -32.84 0.94 15.83
C GLU A 181 -31.66 0.18 15.21
N CYS A 182 -30.46 0.74 15.38
CA CYS A 182 -29.19 0.10 15.02
C CYS A 182 -28.51 -0.37 16.31
N GLU A 183 -28.96 -1.50 16.85
CA GLU A 183 -28.60 -1.98 18.18
C GLU A 183 -27.22 -2.64 18.20
N VAL A 184 -26.38 -2.30 19.19
CA VAL A 184 -25.09 -2.96 19.42
C VAL A 184 -25.29 -4.15 20.37
N LEU A 185 -24.97 -5.36 19.91
CA LEU A 185 -25.23 -6.61 20.64
C LEU A 185 -24.02 -7.18 21.40
N GLY A 186 -22.87 -6.49 21.37
CA GLY A 186 -21.58 -6.96 21.89
C GLY A 186 -20.72 -7.66 20.83
N ASP A 187 -19.40 -7.70 21.08
CA ASP A 187 -18.37 -8.28 20.20
C ASP A 187 -18.37 -7.71 18.77
N GLY A 188 -18.66 -6.41 18.64
CA GLY A 188 -18.72 -5.73 17.33
C GLY A 188 -19.95 -6.11 16.48
N ARG A 189 -20.87 -6.93 17.00
CA ARG A 189 -22.11 -7.27 16.30
C ARG A 189 -23.13 -6.14 16.42
N VAL A 190 -23.80 -5.87 15.32
CA VAL A 190 -24.87 -4.88 15.22
C VAL A 190 -26.12 -5.55 14.65
N ARG A 191 -27.28 -5.20 15.17
CA ARG A 191 -28.59 -5.63 14.67
C ARG A 191 -29.41 -4.42 14.28
N TYR A 192 -29.87 -4.43 13.04
CA TYR A 192 -30.88 -3.49 12.60
C TYR A 192 -32.28 -4.04 12.87
N GLN A 193 -33.12 -3.27 13.55
CA GLN A 193 -34.51 -3.63 13.82
C GLN A 193 -35.46 -2.46 13.60
N VAL A 194 -36.67 -2.79 13.17
CA VAL A 194 -37.75 -1.83 12.95
C VAL A 194 -38.94 -2.25 13.80
N LYS A 195 -39.41 -1.35 14.68
CA LYS A 195 -40.55 -1.58 15.59
C LYS A 195 -41.66 -0.59 15.26
N VAL A 196 -42.88 -1.06 15.05
CA VAL A 196 -44.04 -0.18 14.90
C VAL A 196 -44.32 0.50 16.24
N ILE A 197 -44.43 1.83 16.24
CA ILE A 197 -44.73 2.62 17.43
C ILE A 197 -46.21 2.91 17.43
N GLY A 198 -46.98 2.01 18.06
CA GLY A 198 -48.38 2.26 18.44
C GLY A 198 -49.21 2.96 17.36
N CYS A 199 -50.09 3.86 17.77
CA CYS A 199 -51.02 4.57 16.90
C CYS A 199 -50.81 6.08 16.96
N MET A 200 -51.10 6.76 15.84
CA MET A 200 -51.05 8.21 15.78
C MET A 200 -52.43 8.74 15.42
N ARG A 201 -52.92 9.72 16.17
CA ARG A 201 -54.16 10.45 15.87
C ARG A 201 -54.00 11.91 16.29
N GLU A 202 -54.30 12.84 15.39
CA GLU A 202 -54.14 14.29 15.63
C GLU A 202 -52.73 14.67 16.16
N GLY A 203 -51.69 13.97 15.69
CA GLY A 203 -50.30 14.16 16.13
C GLY A 203 -49.95 13.58 17.51
N GLN A 204 -50.91 12.99 18.25
CA GLN A 204 -50.65 12.27 19.50
C GLN A 204 -50.33 10.80 19.25
N HIS A 205 -49.36 10.27 19.99
CA HIS A 205 -48.97 8.86 19.95
C HIS A 205 -49.66 8.08 21.09
N TYR A 206 -50.21 6.92 20.74
CA TYR A 206 -50.84 5.97 21.65
C TYR A 206 -50.08 4.66 21.59
N ASN A 207 -49.79 4.06 22.74
CA ASN A 207 -49.14 2.77 22.79
C ASN A 207 -50.03 1.67 22.22
N ILE A 208 -49.42 0.57 21.77
CA ILE A 208 -50.16 -0.62 21.35
C ILE A 208 -51.08 -1.08 22.48
N ALA A 209 -52.29 -1.51 22.13
CA ALA A 209 -53.41 -1.87 23.01
C ALA A 209 -53.99 -0.71 23.86
N GLN A 210 -53.42 0.50 23.78
CA GLN A 210 -53.97 1.66 24.49
C GLN A 210 -55.35 2.00 23.97
N VAL A 211 -56.29 2.13 24.90
CA VAL A 211 -57.64 2.64 24.63
C VAL A 211 -57.66 4.13 24.95
N PHE A 212 -58.22 4.94 24.07
CA PHE A 212 -58.37 6.37 24.26
C PHE A 212 -59.67 6.87 23.65
N THR A 213 -60.17 8.00 24.13
CA THR A 213 -61.36 8.66 23.60
C THR A 213 -60.95 9.92 22.89
N ASP A 214 -61.39 10.07 21.64
CA ASP A 214 -61.30 11.31 20.89
C ASP A 214 -62.72 11.77 20.53
N LYS A 215 -63.10 12.94 21.05
CA LYS A 215 -64.48 13.45 21.06
C LYS A 215 -65.44 12.45 21.71
N HIS A 216 -66.37 11.89 20.95
CA HIS A 216 -67.37 10.93 21.41
C HIS A 216 -67.10 9.52 20.90
N VAL A 217 -65.86 9.20 20.46
CA VAL A 217 -65.55 7.87 19.92
C VAL A 217 -64.39 7.28 20.68
N ARG A 218 -64.54 6.03 21.13
CA ARG A 218 -63.49 5.28 21.81
C ARG A 218 -62.70 4.45 20.80
N TYR A 219 -61.39 4.59 20.82
CA TYR A 219 -60.46 3.89 19.94
C TYR A 219 -59.56 2.95 20.74
N GLN A 220 -59.16 1.83 20.14
CA GLN A 220 -58.07 1.01 20.62
C GLN A 220 -56.95 0.96 19.59
N CYS A 221 -55.72 1.19 20.04
CA CYS A 221 -54.57 1.03 19.19
C CYS A 221 -54.21 -0.45 19.00
N MET A 222 -54.19 -0.92 17.76
CA MET A 222 -53.90 -2.30 17.41
C MET A 222 -52.40 -2.54 17.19
N ASN A 223 -52.00 -3.82 17.20
CA ASN A 223 -50.58 -4.24 17.05
C ASN A 223 -49.97 -3.87 15.69
N ASP A 224 -50.79 -3.76 14.66
CA ASP A 224 -50.39 -3.33 13.31
C ASP A 224 -50.40 -1.79 13.16
N GLY A 225 -50.78 -1.07 14.23
CA GLY A 225 -50.96 0.36 14.22
C GLY A 225 -52.32 0.84 13.69
N SER A 226 -53.26 -0.03 13.35
CA SER A 226 -54.61 0.45 13.04
C SER A 226 -55.33 0.94 14.31
N LEU A 227 -56.35 1.78 14.13
CA LEU A 227 -57.25 2.18 15.21
C LEU A 227 -58.55 1.39 15.08
N ASP A 228 -58.85 0.55 16.06
CA ASP A 228 -60.13 -0.12 16.15
C ASP A 228 -61.15 0.79 16.86
N VAL A 229 -62.38 0.81 16.35
CA VAL A 229 -63.46 1.67 16.88
C VAL A 229 -64.32 0.85 17.82
N LEU A 230 -64.30 1.19 19.11
CA LEU A 230 -64.99 0.45 20.15
C LEU A 230 -66.42 0.94 20.43
N GLY A 231 -66.85 2.04 19.80
CA GLY A 231 -68.18 2.64 19.96
C GLY A 231 -68.14 4.10 20.40
N GLU A 232 -69.34 4.71 20.48
CA GLU A 232 -69.58 6.06 21.01
C GLU A 232 -69.90 6.05 22.51
#